data_AF-A0ABD4A3C2-F1
#
_entry.id   AF-A0ABD4A3C2-F1
#
_cell.length_a   1.000
_cell.length_b   1.000
_cell.length_c   1.000
_cell.angle_alpha   90.00
_cell.angle_beta   90.00
_cell.angle_gamma   90.00
#
_symmetry.space_group_name_H-M   'P 1'
#
loop_
_entity.id
_entity.type
_entity.pdbx_description
1 polymer ?
#
loop_
_entity_poly.entity_id
_entity_poly.type
_entity_poly.pdbx_seq_one_letter_code
_entity_poly.pdbx_strand_id
1 'polypeptide(L)'
;MIQLIEEVNEYDGKEILKVATYFHARFEYIHPFADGNGRVGRTMMNYYLMTHNHLPFIVYNEDKKLYYECLQKYDETEDLNPLYKFFKYETEKTWKKALELANGEVRERKGLEDYT
;
A
#
# COMPACT_ATOMS: atom_id res chain seq x y z
N MET A 1 17.43 -4.07 5.59
CA MET A 1 16.97 -2.92 4.78
C MET A 1 17.69 -2.83 3.44
N ILE A 2 19.02 -2.75 3.38
CA ILE A 2 19.79 -2.71 2.11
C ILE A 2 19.40 -3.88 1.19
N GLN A 3 19.48 -5.11 1.71
CA GLN A 3 19.10 -6.32 0.97
C GLN A 3 17.67 -6.27 0.39
N LEU A 4 16.70 -5.74 1.14
CA LEU A 4 15.31 -5.62 0.66
C LEU A 4 15.20 -4.64 -0.52
N ILE A 5 15.98 -3.56 -0.50
CA ILE A 5 15.99 -2.59 -1.60
C ILE A 5 16.63 -3.21 -2.84
N GLU A 6 17.73 -3.95 -2.67
CA GLU A 6 18.38 -4.67 -3.78
C GLU A 6 17.43 -5.70 -4.40
N GLU A 7 16.80 -6.56 -3.59
CA GLU A 7 15.80 -7.54 -4.04
C GLU A 7 14.67 -6.92 -4.87
N VAL A 8 14.14 -5.77 -4.43
CA VAL A 8 13.03 -5.08 -5.12
C VAL A 8 13.49 -4.39 -6.40
N ASN A 9 14.71 -3.84 -6.42
CA ASN A 9 15.25 -3.16 -7.60
C ASN A 9 15.73 -4.13 -8.68
N GLU A 10 16.19 -5.32 -8.31
CA GLU A 10 16.63 -6.36 -9.25
C GLU A 10 15.46 -7.11 -9.88
N TYR A 11 14.26 -7.04 -9.29
CA TYR A 11 13.08 -7.71 -9.81
C TYR A 11 12.54 -7.03 -11.07
N ASP A 12 12.55 -7.75 -12.20
CA ASP A 12 12.09 -7.28 -13.51
C ASP A 12 10.64 -7.71 -13.86
N GLY A 13 9.97 -8.38 -12.92
CA GLY A 13 8.65 -8.96 -13.15
C GLY A 13 7.54 -7.91 -13.24
N LYS A 14 6.47 -8.27 -13.94
CA LYS A 14 5.36 -7.36 -14.27
C LYS A 14 4.27 -7.27 -13.19
N GLU A 15 4.32 -8.11 -12.16
CA GLU A 15 3.30 -8.13 -11.10
C GLU A 15 3.57 -7.04 -10.04
N ILE A 16 3.47 -5.77 -10.44
CA ILE A 16 3.82 -4.59 -9.62
C ILE A 16 3.17 -4.61 -8.22
N LEU A 17 1.88 -4.98 -8.13
CA LEU A 17 1.18 -5.09 -6.85
C LEU A 17 1.77 -6.18 -5.95
N LYS A 18 2.23 -7.30 -6.52
CA LYS A 18 2.84 -8.39 -5.75
C LYS A 18 4.21 -7.94 -5.20
N VAL A 19 4.99 -7.20 -5.98
CA VAL A 19 6.26 -6.63 -5.52
C VAL A 19 6.04 -5.61 -4.41
N ALA A 20 5.06 -4.72 -4.57
CA ALA A 20 4.69 -3.76 -3.53
C ALA A 20 4.21 -4.45 -2.25
N THR A 21 3.45 -5.55 -2.38
CA THR A 21 3.05 -6.40 -1.25
C THR A 21 4.26 -7.00 -0.54
N TYR A 22 5.20 -7.58 -1.28
CA TYR A 22 6.43 -8.17 -0.74
C TYR A 22 7.27 -7.12 -0.01
N PHE A 23 7.50 -5.98 -0.65
CA PHE A 23 8.23 -4.86 -0.07
C PHE A 23 7.61 -4.41 1.26
N HIS A 24 6.29 -4.23 1.28
CA HIS A 24 5.58 -3.80 2.48
C HIS A 24 5.69 -4.84 3.61
N ALA A 25 5.44 -6.12 3.31
CA ALA A 25 5.50 -7.20 4.28
C ALA A 25 6.90 -7.31 4.92
N ARG A 26 7.95 -7.32 4.08
CA ARG A 26 9.34 -7.36 4.54
C ARG A 26 9.74 -6.12 5.31
N PHE A 27 9.27 -4.94 4.92
CA PHE A 27 9.54 -3.70 5.64
C PHE A 27 8.93 -3.72 7.05
N GLU A 28 7.66 -4.14 7.18
CA GLU A 28 7.00 -4.26 8.49
C GLU A 28 7.67 -5.32 9.37
N TYR A 29 8.13 -6.43 8.78
CA TYR A 29 8.90 -7.47 9.47
C TYR A 29 10.25 -6.96 9.99
N ILE A 30 11.00 -6.20 9.18
CA ILE A 30 12.29 -5.61 9.59
C ILE A 30 12.09 -4.58 10.70
N HIS A 31 10.98 -3.83 10.67
CA HIS A 31 10.60 -2.84 11.67
C HIS A 31 11.72 -1.84 12.04
N PRO A 32 12.29 -1.09 11.06
CA PRO A 32 13.56 -0.39 11.25
C PRO A 32 13.50 0.88 12.12
N PHE A 33 12.31 1.43 12.38
CA PHE A 33 12.15 2.68 13.14
C PHE A 33 11.55 2.43 14.53
N ALA A 34 11.78 3.36 15.47
CA ALA A 34 11.23 3.29 16.83
C ALA A 34 9.69 3.46 16.88
N ASP A 35 9.13 4.25 15.96
CA ASP A 35 7.70 4.40 15.72
C ASP A 35 7.49 4.79 14.25
N GLY A 36 6.27 4.58 13.76
CA GLY A 36 5.85 5.05 12.45
C GLY A 36 6.05 4.06 11.32
N ASN A 37 6.54 2.84 11.59
CA ASN A 37 6.76 1.80 10.58
C ASN A 37 5.52 1.61 9.70
N GLY A 38 4.35 1.32 10.29
CA GLY A 38 3.10 1.20 9.51
C GLY A 38 2.79 2.39 8.59
N ARG A 39 3.06 3.62 9.03
CA ARG A 39 2.84 4.83 8.20
C ARG A 39 3.83 4.86 7.04
N VAL A 40 5.11 4.72 7.35
CA VAL A 40 6.21 4.75 6.38
C VAL A 40 6.11 3.60 5.39
N GLY A 41 5.80 2.38 5.84
CA GLY A 41 5.64 1.19 5.03
C GLY A 41 4.51 1.33 4.01
N ARG A 42 3.34 1.86 4.41
CA ARG A 42 2.24 2.13 3.47
C ARG A 42 2.57 3.27 2.50
N THR A 43 3.24 4.32 2.97
CA THR A 43 3.68 5.43 2.11
C THR A 43 4.67 4.95 1.04
N MET A 44 5.68 4.18 1.43
CA MET A 44 6.68 3.65 0.49
C MET A 44 6.08 2.63 -0.48
N MET A 45 5.17 1.77 -0.01
CA MET A 45 4.40 0.88 -0.87
C MET A 45 3.64 1.66 -1.96
N ASN A 46 2.89 2.69 -1.57
CA ASN A 46 2.16 3.53 -2.54
C ASN A 46 3.10 4.34 -3.45
N TYR A 47 4.23 4.82 -2.94
CA TYR A 47 5.26 5.45 -3.76
C TYR A 47 5.76 4.49 -4.86
N TYR A 48 6.11 3.25 -4.49
CA TYR A 48 6.53 2.23 -5.44
C TYR A 48 5.45 1.95 -6.50
N LEU A 49 4.18 1.79 -6.09
CA LEU A 49 3.08 1.60 -7.03
C LEU A 49 3.00 2.76 -8.04
N MET A 50 3.04 4.00 -7.55
CA MET A 50 2.92 5.20 -8.38
C MET A 50 4.08 5.37 -9.35
N THR A 51 5.32 5.09 -8.94
CA THR A 51 6.49 5.18 -9.84
C THR A 51 6.52 4.08 -10.90
N HIS A 52 5.71 3.04 -10.75
CA HIS A 52 5.57 1.93 -11.70
C HIS A 52 4.20 1.94 -12.42
N ASN A 53 3.58 3.11 -12.54
CA ASN A 53 2.29 3.31 -13.23
C ASN A 53 1.16 2.41 -12.70
N HIS A 54 1.22 2.02 -11.44
CA HIS A 54 0.17 1.29 -10.75
C HIS A 54 -0.61 2.23 -9.83
N LEU A 55 -1.90 1.94 -9.70
CA LEU A 55 -2.80 2.71 -8.85
C LEU A 55 -2.42 2.57 -7.36
N PRO A 56 -2.25 3.66 -6.60
CA PRO A 56 -2.12 3.61 -5.14
C PRO A 56 -3.47 3.25 -4.50
N PHE A 57 -3.44 2.80 -3.25
CA PHE A 57 -4.65 2.47 -2.51
C PHE A 57 -4.57 2.82 -1.03
N ILE A 58 -5.74 2.84 -0.37
CA ILE A 58 -5.89 3.09 1.06
C ILE A 58 -6.15 1.76 1.75
N VAL A 59 -5.41 1.46 2.81
CA VAL A 59 -5.80 0.41 3.78
C VAL A 59 -6.79 1.04 4.75
N TYR A 60 -8.07 0.71 4.60
CA TYR A 60 -9.15 1.33 5.37
C TYR A 60 -9.17 0.87 6.82
N ASN A 61 -9.60 1.76 7.73
CA ASN A 61 -9.59 1.46 9.16
C ASN A 61 -10.58 0.34 9.53
N GLU A 62 -11.70 0.23 8.81
CA GLU A 62 -12.65 -0.87 9.00
C GLU A 62 -12.05 -2.27 8.70
N ASP A 63 -11.02 -2.35 7.86
CA ASP A 63 -10.36 -3.61 7.45
C ASP A 63 -9.04 -3.84 8.18
N LYS A 64 -8.70 -2.98 9.15
CA LYS A 64 -7.42 -3.01 9.88
C LYS A 64 -7.17 -4.34 10.58
N LYS A 65 -8.22 -5.01 11.07
CA LYS A 65 -8.09 -6.33 11.70
C LYS A 65 -7.57 -7.37 10.70
N LEU A 66 -8.20 -7.45 9.52
CA LEU A 66 -7.81 -8.38 8.46
C LEU A 66 -6.41 -8.10 7.94
N TYR A 67 -6.04 -6.82 7.82
CA TYR A 67 -4.68 -6.41 7.46
C TYR A 67 -3.63 -6.97 8.43
N TYR A 68 -3.86 -6.85 9.74
CA TYR A 68 -2.93 -7.41 10.74
C TYR A 68 -2.90 -8.94 10.74
N GLU A 69 -4.04 -9.61 10.54
CA GLU A 69 -4.09 -11.07 10.38
C GLU A 69 -3.26 -11.53 9.17
N CYS A 70 -3.30 -10.78 8.06
CA CYS A 70 -2.50 -11.08 6.87
C CYS A 70 -1.00 -10.86 7.12
N LEU A 71 -0.61 -9.81 7.84
CA LEU A 71 0.79 -9.57 8.23
C LEU A 71 1.29 -10.66 9.17
N GLN A 72 0.52 -10.99 10.21
CA GLN A 72 0.87 -12.07 11.13
C GLN A 72 1.05 -13.40 10.39
N LYS A 73 0.18 -13.69 9.41
CA LYS A 73 0.31 -14.90 8.60
C LYS A 73 1.60 -14.93 7.79
N TYR A 74 2.01 -13.78 7.25
CA TYR A 74 3.29 -13.64 6.58
C TYR A 74 4.46 -13.84 7.55
N ASP A 75 4.41 -13.27 8.74
CA ASP A 75 5.46 -13.42 9.75
C ASP A 75 5.62 -14.88 10.22
N GLU A 76 4.52 -15.64 10.28
CA GLU A 76 4.51 -17.03 10.73
C GLU A 76 4.92 -18.04 9.64
N THR A 77 4.53 -17.80 8.38
CA THR A 77 4.65 -18.82 7.32
C THR A 77 5.33 -18.34 6.04
N GLU A 78 5.75 -17.08 5.99
CA GLU A 78 6.30 -16.42 4.79
C GLU A 78 5.36 -16.49 3.56
N ASP A 79 4.07 -16.77 3.78
CA ASP A 79 3.07 -16.83 2.70
C ASP A 79 2.56 -15.42 2.42
N LEU A 80 2.97 -14.88 1.28
CA LEU A 80 2.58 -13.54 0.83
C LEU A 80 1.13 -13.48 0.31
N ASN A 81 0.55 -14.62 -0.09
CA ASN A 81 -0.72 -14.64 -0.82
C ASN A 81 -1.91 -14.03 -0.06
N PRO A 82 -2.08 -14.22 1.25
CA PRO A 82 -3.15 -13.57 2.01
C PRO A 82 -3.07 -12.05 1.93
N LEU A 83 -1.89 -11.47 2.17
CA LEU A 83 -1.68 -10.03 2.11
C LEU A 83 -1.84 -9.50 0.67
N TYR A 84 -1.37 -10.23 -0.34
CA TYR A 84 -1.55 -9.86 -1.74
C TYR A 84 -3.03 -9.81 -2.14
N LYS A 85 -3.84 -10.81 -1.73
CA LYS A 85 -5.29 -10.82 -1.95
C LYS A 85 -5.98 -9.68 -1.22
N PHE A 86 -5.55 -9.39 0.01
CA PHE A 86 -6.05 -8.26 0.78
C PHE A 86 -5.76 -6.92 0.09
N PHE A 87 -4.55 -6.69 -0.40
CA PHE A 87 -4.20 -5.46 -1.12
C PHE A 87 -4.93 -5.31 -2.45
N LYS A 88 -5.21 -6.42 -3.15
CA LYS A 88 -6.08 -6.40 -4.32
C LYS A 88 -7.49 -5.93 -3.96
N TYR A 89 -8.06 -6.45 -2.87
CA TYR A 89 -9.37 -6.03 -2.36
C TYR A 89 -9.39 -4.53 -2.00
N GLU A 90 -8.40 -4.04 -1.24
CA GLU A 90 -8.29 -2.63 -0.86
C GLU A 90 -8.09 -1.70 -2.07
N THR A 91 -7.38 -2.16 -3.10
CA THR A 91 -7.23 -1.45 -4.37
C THR A 91 -8.59 -1.29 -5.05
N GLU A 92 -9.33 -2.38 -5.25
CA GLU A 92 -10.67 -2.33 -5.85
C GLU A 92 -11.63 -1.42 -5.05
N LYS A 93 -11.60 -1.53 -3.73
CA LYS A 93 -12.42 -0.71 -2.82
C LYS A 93 -12.08 0.77 -2.93
N THR A 94 -10.80 1.12 -3.00
CA THR A 94 -10.34 2.51 -3.13
C THR A 94 -10.83 3.13 -4.44
N TRP A 95 -10.66 2.43 -5.56
CA TRP A 95 -10.97 2.99 -6.87
C TRP A 95 -12.45 2.95 -7.22
N LYS A 96 -13.24 2.03 -6.65
CA LYS A 96 -14.71 2.11 -6.70
C LYS A 96 -15.21 3.40 -6.04
N LYS A 97 -14.77 3.70 -4.82
CA LYS A 97 -15.12 4.96 -4.13
C LYS A 97 -14.66 6.19 -4.91
N ALA A 98 -13.46 6.16 -5.50
CA ALA A 98 -12.94 7.27 -6.30
C ALA A 98 -13.78 7.52 -7.57
N LEU A 99 -14.22 6.46 -8.26
CA LEU A 99 -15.08 6.56 -9.43
C LEU A 99 -16.49 7.08 -9.08
N GLU A 100 -17.06 6.62 -7.96
CA GLU A 100 -18.34 7.12 -7.45
C GLU A 100 -18.28 8.63 -7.16
N LEU A 101 -17.20 9.10 -6.52
CA LEU A 101 -16.95 10.52 -6.28
C LEU A 101 -16.70 11.32 -7.55
N ALA A 102 -15.99 10.75 -8.54
CA ALA A 102 -15.81 11.41 -9.83
C ALA A 102 -17.15 11.58 -10.58
N ASN A 103 -18.11 10.69 -10.34
CA ASN A 103 -19.44 10.69 -10.95
C ASN A 103 -20.49 11.51 -10.14
N GLY A 104 -20.16 12.05 -8.97
CA GLY A 104 -21.09 12.77 -8.09
C GLY A 104 -20.44 13.91 -7.29
N GLU A 105 -21.00 15.12 -7.44
CA GLU A 105 -20.69 16.40 -6.77
C GLU A 105 -19.22 16.67 -6.37
N VAL A 106 -18.54 17.46 -7.22
CA VAL A 106 -17.31 18.15 -6.87
C VAL A 106 -17.61 19.12 -5.73
N ARG A 107 -17.20 18.78 -4.51
CA ARG A 107 -17.18 19.76 -3.42
C ARG A 107 -16.25 20.91 -3.81
N GLU A 108 -16.76 22.14 -3.80
CA GLU A 108 -15.91 23.33 -3.91
C GLU A 108 -14.83 23.26 -2.83
N ARG A 109 -13.58 23.21 -3.27
CA ARG A 109 -12.42 23.28 -2.39
C ARG A 109 -11.76 24.63 -2.58
N LYS A 110 -11.34 25.22 -1.47
CA LYS A 110 -10.50 26.40 -1.48
C LYS A 110 -9.27 26.16 -2.35
N GLY A 111 -8.99 27.08 -3.27
CA GLY A 111 -7.80 27.08 -4.09
C GLY A 111 -6.57 27.45 -3.26
N LEU A 112 -5.38 27.21 -3.80
CA LEU A 112 -4.13 27.63 -3.15
C LEU A 112 -4.12 29.15 -2.87
N GLU A 113 -4.75 29.92 -3.76
CA GLU A 113 -4.91 31.36 -3.68
C GLU A 113 -5.73 31.81 -2.46
N ASP A 114 -6.58 30.96 -1.89
CA ASP A 114 -7.35 31.28 -0.67
C ASP A 114 -6.49 31.24 0.61
N TYR A 115 -5.23 30.83 0.49
CA TYR A 115 -4.29 30.65 1.60
C TYR A 115 -3.00 31.48 1.44
N THR A 116 -2.91 32.30 0.40
CA THR A 116 -1.76 33.18 0.09
C THR A 116 -2.21 34.62 0.02
#